data_AF-A0A2V7PVL3-F1
#
_entry.id   AF-A0A2V7PVL3-F1
#
_cell.length_a   1.000
_cell.length_b   1.000
_cell.length_c   1.000
_cell.angle_alpha   90.00
_cell.angle_beta   90.00
_cell.angle_gamma   90.00
#
_symmetry.space_group_name_H-M   'P 1'
#
loop_
_entity.id
_entity.type
_entity.pdbx_description
1 polymer ?
#
loop_
_entity_poly.entity_id
_entity_poly.type
_entity_poly.pdbx_seq_one_letter_code
_entity_poly.pdbx_strand_id
1 'polypeptide(L)'
;SAVERQAMMTISTGVQAVSEGNYGRTDEALWYVDKIVQTFNRRLPGSISEMMPDYGCFTIAWTGYGIVIPLIQHVFGIQPDAISKTVVFDPHVPTGWEDVSIENLAVGTNIVAFSRAKTGRGIEYAIEAKDNGWTFVFKGKELPGAKYYVNDRPVSFTSSGIRMSGRRNLLVVQID
;
A
#
# COMPACT_ATOMS: atom_id res chain seq x y z
N SER A 1 -3.84 -5.73 21.63
CA SER A 1 -3.18 -4.64 20.87
C SER A 1 -2.72 -3.54 21.83
N ALA A 2 -2.07 -2.49 21.31
CA ALA A 2 -1.64 -1.31 22.06
C ALA A 2 -2.73 -0.79 23.01
N VAL A 3 -3.95 -0.59 22.52
CA VAL A 3 -5.02 0.02 23.34
C VAL A 3 -5.72 -0.94 24.31
N GLU A 4 -5.50 -2.25 24.19
CA GLU A 4 -6.23 -3.27 24.95
C GLU A 4 -5.50 -3.75 26.20
N ARG A 5 -4.20 -3.50 26.31
CA ARG A 5 -3.36 -3.99 27.40
C ARG A 5 -2.63 -2.85 28.08
N GLN A 6 -2.55 -2.94 29.41
CA GLN A 6 -1.64 -2.10 30.19
C GLN A 6 -0.25 -2.75 30.17
N ALA A 7 0.78 -1.95 29.92
CA ALA A 7 2.16 -2.36 29.65
C ALA A 7 2.38 -3.10 28.32
N MET A 8 1.95 -2.48 27.22
CA MET A 8 2.24 -2.96 25.86
C MET A 8 2.99 -1.90 25.06
N MET A 9 4.07 -2.31 24.40
CA MET A 9 4.75 -1.47 23.42
C MET A 9 3.93 -1.40 22.13
N THR A 10 3.71 -0.19 21.62
CA THR A 10 2.98 0.01 20.36
C THR A 10 3.70 -0.63 19.16
N ILE A 11 5.04 -0.72 19.19
CA ILE A 11 5.81 -1.37 18.12
C ILE A 11 5.41 -2.84 17.93
N SER A 12 5.10 -3.58 19.01
CA SER A 12 4.65 -4.97 18.92
C SER A 12 3.29 -5.09 18.22
N THR A 13 2.44 -4.06 18.34
CA THR A 13 1.20 -3.95 17.57
C THR A 13 1.50 -3.70 16.09
N GLY A 14 2.54 -2.92 15.79
CA GLY A 14 3.06 -2.75 14.43
C GLY A 14 3.58 -4.05 13.81
N VAL A 15 4.21 -4.93 14.60
CA VAL A 15 4.68 -6.25 14.10
C VAL A 15 3.48 -7.06 13.62
N GLN A 16 2.39 -7.02 14.39
CA GLN A 16 1.15 -7.71 14.03
C GLN A 16 0.54 -7.10 12.77
N ALA A 17 0.45 -5.77 12.66
CA ALA A 17 -0.07 -5.11 11.45
C ALA A 17 0.66 -5.55 10.17
N VAL A 18 2.00 -5.56 10.21
CA VAL A 18 2.82 -6.02 9.08
C VAL A 18 2.62 -7.51 8.81
N SER A 19 2.51 -8.32 9.87
CA SER A 19 2.31 -9.77 9.74
C SER A 19 0.97 -10.10 9.09
N GLU A 20 -0.12 -9.46 9.53
CA GLU A 20 -1.46 -9.62 8.94
C GLU A 20 -1.45 -9.27 7.44
N GLY A 21 -0.77 -8.17 7.06
CA GLY A 21 -0.58 -7.81 5.66
C GLY A 21 0.14 -8.89 4.87
N ASN A 22 1.27 -9.40 5.39
CA ASN A 22 2.03 -10.49 4.74
C ASN A 22 1.21 -11.78 4.54
N TYR A 23 0.19 -12.03 5.37
CA TYR A 23 -0.74 -13.15 5.23
C TYR A 23 -1.97 -12.84 4.36
N GLY A 24 -2.04 -11.67 3.74
CA GLY A 24 -3.17 -11.24 2.90
C GLY A 24 -4.42 -10.82 3.69
N ARG A 25 -4.30 -10.62 5.01
CA ARG A 25 -5.39 -10.24 5.92
C ARG A 25 -5.42 -8.72 6.08
N THR A 26 -5.83 -8.04 5.01
CA THR A 26 -5.74 -6.57 4.89
C THR A 26 -6.55 -5.82 5.95
N ASP A 27 -7.79 -6.25 6.21
CA ASP A 27 -8.66 -5.55 7.15
C ASP A 27 -8.15 -5.73 8.59
N GLU A 28 -7.61 -6.89 8.92
CA GLU A 28 -6.94 -7.19 10.19
C GLU A 28 -5.65 -6.37 10.34
N ALA A 29 -4.87 -6.21 9.27
CA ALA A 29 -3.71 -5.34 9.26
C ALA A 29 -4.10 -3.90 9.60
N LEU A 30 -5.16 -3.37 8.95
CA LEU A 30 -5.66 -2.02 9.21
C LEU A 30 -6.30 -1.88 10.59
N TRP A 31 -6.89 -2.94 11.14
CA TRP A 31 -7.35 -2.93 12.53
C TRP A 31 -6.17 -2.68 13.49
N TYR A 32 -5.02 -3.34 13.29
CA TYR A 32 -3.83 -3.07 14.10
C TYR A 32 -3.26 -1.66 13.87
N VAL A 33 -3.26 -1.16 12.62
CA VAL A 33 -2.89 0.23 12.30
C VAL A 33 -3.77 1.20 13.08
N ASP A 34 -5.09 1.01 13.07
CA ASP A 34 -6.04 1.82 13.83
C ASP A 34 -5.70 1.82 15.33
N LYS A 35 -5.34 0.67 15.91
CA LYS A 35 -4.92 0.60 17.32
C LYS A 35 -3.68 1.43 17.62
N ILE A 36 -2.75 1.57 16.68
CA ILE A 36 -1.59 2.45 16.82
C ILE A 36 -2.04 3.92 16.71
N VAL A 37 -2.86 4.25 15.71
CA VAL A 37 -3.35 5.62 15.47
C VAL A 37 -4.17 6.14 16.66
N GLN A 38 -4.93 5.28 17.35
CA GLN A 38 -5.64 5.66 18.57
C GLN A 38 -4.74 6.09 19.74
N THR A 39 -3.42 5.87 19.65
CA THR A 39 -2.42 6.36 20.61
C THR A 39 -1.86 7.74 20.26
N PHE A 40 -2.15 8.22 19.05
CA PHE A 40 -1.71 9.53 18.58
C PHE A 40 -2.25 10.65 19.48
N ASN A 41 -1.42 11.65 19.76
CA ASN A 41 -1.73 12.82 20.60
C ASN A 41 -2.05 12.52 22.08
N ARG A 42 -1.90 11.27 22.57
CA ARG A 42 -2.21 10.98 23.99
C ARG A 42 -1.22 11.63 24.95
N ARG A 43 0.08 11.62 24.64
CA ARG A 43 1.14 12.16 25.51
C ARG A 43 1.81 13.42 24.96
N LEU A 44 2.17 13.41 23.68
CA LEU A 44 2.75 14.56 22.98
C LEU A 44 1.92 14.83 21.71
N PRO A 45 1.51 16.08 21.45
CA PRO A 45 0.89 16.46 20.20
C PRO A 45 1.79 16.14 19.00
N GLY A 46 1.23 15.47 17.99
CA GLY A 46 1.94 15.06 16.78
C GLY A 46 2.70 13.74 16.89
N SER A 47 2.59 13.01 18.01
CA SER A 47 3.26 11.71 18.16
C SER A 47 2.31 10.61 18.62
N ILE A 48 2.72 9.38 18.31
CA ILE A 48 2.21 8.14 18.91
C ILE A 48 2.98 7.84 20.20
N SER A 49 2.31 7.26 21.19
CA SER A 49 2.92 6.87 22.47
C SER A 49 3.79 5.62 22.33
N GLU A 50 4.87 5.50 23.12
CA GLU A 50 5.71 4.29 23.14
C GLU A 50 5.04 3.10 23.82
N MET A 51 4.56 3.34 25.04
CA MET A 51 3.94 2.34 25.89
C MET A 51 2.50 2.74 26.21
N MET A 52 1.68 1.72 26.37
CA MET A 52 0.30 1.86 26.79
C MET A 52 0.15 1.56 28.28
N PRO A 53 -0.65 2.32 29.04
CA PRO A 53 -1.62 3.32 28.57
C PRO A 53 -1.03 4.63 27.99
N ASP A 54 0.09 5.15 28.50
CA ASP A 54 0.73 6.41 28.05
C ASP A 54 2.00 6.77 28.85
N TYR A 55 2.88 5.79 29.09
CA TYR A 55 4.16 5.99 29.78
C TYR A 55 5.36 5.71 28.86
N GLY A 56 6.58 5.77 29.41
CA GLY A 56 7.81 5.61 28.64
C GLY A 56 8.21 6.89 27.93
N CYS A 57 8.87 6.76 26.78
CA CYS A 57 9.23 7.88 25.94
C CYS A 57 7.96 8.55 25.39
N PHE A 58 7.93 9.88 25.44
CA PHE A 58 6.82 10.69 24.95
C PHE A 58 6.72 10.69 23.40
N THR A 59 7.72 10.17 22.71
CA THR A 59 7.74 9.99 21.24
C THR A 59 8.42 8.67 20.87
N ILE A 60 7.86 7.94 19.91
CA ILE A 60 8.44 6.69 19.40
C ILE A 60 8.46 6.67 17.87
N ALA A 61 9.63 6.87 17.27
CA ALA A 61 9.77 6.88 15.81
C ALA A 61 9.58 5.48 15.21
N TRP A 62 10.07 4.44 15.90
CA TRP A 62 10.07 3.07 15.39
C TRP A 62 8.67 2.56 15.07
N THR A 63 7.66 2.86 15.90
CA THR A 63 6.28 2.40 15.72
C THR A 63 5.65 2.89 14.42
N GLY A 64 6.13 3.99 13.83
CA GLY A 64 5.67 4.47 12.52
C GLY A 64 5.76 3.40 11.42
N TYR A 65 6.68 2.44 11.52
CA TYR A 65 6.77 1.32 10.59
C TYR A 65 5.46 0.50 10.51
N GLY A 66 4.74 0.37 11.63
CA GLY A 66 3.49 -0.37 11.76
C GLY A 66 2.30 0.33 11.11
N ILE A 67 2.52 1.53 10.57
CA ILE A 67 1.58 2.29 9.75
C ILE A 67 2.09 2.34 8.31
N VAL A 68 3.34 2.77 8.12
CA VAL A 68 3.91 3.02 6.79
C VAL A 68 4.06 1.73 5.99
N ILE A 69 4.56 0.65 6.58
CA ILE A 69 4.77 -0.61 5.84
C ILE A 69 3.44 -1.24 5.41
N PRO A 70 2.42 -1.41 6.28
CA PRO A 70 1.12 -1.91 5.86
C PRO A 70 0.46 -1.04 4.78
N LEU A 71 0.56 0.29 4.85
CA LEU A 71 -0.03 1.14 3.83
C LEU A 71 0.71 1.04 2.49
N ILE A 72 2.02 1.24 2.48
CA ILE A 72 2.80 1.37 1.23
C ILE A 72 3.05 0.02 0.56
N GLN A 73 3.52 -0.97 1.32
CA GLN A 73 3.93 -2.26 0.76
C GLN A 73 2.80 -3.26 0.63
N HIS A 74 1.75 -3.15 1.46
CA HIS A 74 0.60 -4.07 1.43
C HIS A 74 -0.63 -3.47 0.77
N VAL A 75 -1.21 -2.39 1.31
CA VAL A 75 -2.45 -1.78 0.76
C VAL A 75 -2.23 -1.25 -0.65
N PHE A 76 -1.24 -0.38 -0.84
CA PHE A 76 -0.83 0.06 -2.18
C PHE A 76 -0.06 -1.02 -2.94
N GLY A 77 0.55 -1.98 -2.23
CA GLY A 77 1.23 -3.10 -2.87
C GLY A 77 2.53 -2.75 -3.58
N ILE A 78 3.16 -1.63 -3.23
CA ILE A 78 4.29 -1.09 -4.00
C ILE A 78 5.59 -1.73 -3.52
N GLN A 79 6.23 -2.47 -4.42
CA GLN A 79 7.47 -3.19 -4.16
C GLN A 79 8.53 -2.73 -5.17
N PRO A 80 9.36 -1.73 -4.81
CA PRO A 80 10.39 -1.20 -5.69
C PRO A 80 11.67 -2.03 -5.66
N ASP A 81 12.22 -2.32 -6.84
CA ASP A 81 13.62 -2.68 -7.07
C ASP A 81 14.27 -1.54 -7.85
N ALA A 82 14.85 -0.59 -7.11
CA ALA A 82 15.44 0.61 -7.69
C ALA A 82 16.72 0.31 -8.50
N ILE A 83 17.46 -0.75 -8.16
CA ILE A 83 18.68 -1.14 -8.87
C ILE A 83 18.30 -1.65 -10.27
N SER A 84 17.28 -2.50 -10.34
CA SER A 84 16.75 -3.04 -11.60
C SER A 84 15.77 -2.09 -12.31
N LYS A 85 15.58 -0.87 -11.80
CA LYS A 85 14.60 0.12 -12.30
C LYS A 85 13.21 -0.48 -12.52
N THR A 86 12.77 -1.32 -11.59
CA THR A 86 11.49 -2.02 -11.67
C THR A 86 10.63 -1.69 -10.45
N VAL A 87 9.34 -1.42 -10.66
CA VAL A 87 8.38 -1.30 -9.55
C VAL A 87 7.23 -2.27 -9.78
N VAL A 88 7.01 -3.15 -8.82
CA VAL A 88 5.85 -4.04 -8.80
C VAL A 88 4.72 -3.38 -8.03
N PHE A 89 3.50 -3.47 -8.56
CA PHE A 89 2.26 -3.05 -7.94
C PHE A 89 1.38 -4.27 -7.70
N ASP A 90 1.08 -4.55 -6.45
CA ASP A 90 0.24 -5.66 -6.02
C ASP A 90 -0.80 -5.18 -4.98
N PRO A 91 -1.78 -4.36 -5.40
CA PRO A 91 -2.62 -3.62 -4.47
C PRO A 91 -3.62 -4.52 -3.74
N HIS A 92 -3.66 -4.40 -2.41
CA HIS A 92 -4.60 -5.09 -1.51
C HIS A 92 -5.50 -4.06 -0.83
N VAL A 93 -6.51 -3.59 -1.55
CA VAL A 93 -7.41 -2.54 -1.05
C VAL A 93 -8.31 -3.11 0.05
N PRO A 94 -8.40 -2.45 1.23
CA PRO A 94 -9.24 -2.91 2.33
C PRO A 94 -10.74 -2.78 2.03
N THR A 95 -11.56 -3.45 2.83
CA THR A 95 -13.00 -3.37 2.72
C THR A 95 -13.49 -1.93 2.91
N GLY A 96 -14.36 -1.48 2.00
CA GLY A 96 -14.97 -0.15 2.04
C GLY A 96 -14.15 0.97 1.39
N TRP A 97 -12.96 0.68 0.86
CA TRP A 97 -12.17 1.65 0.09
C TRP A 97 -12.38 1.43 -1.40
N GLU A 98 -12.94 2.43 -2.09
CA GLU A 98 -13.20 2.36 -3.54
C GLU A 98 -12.06 3.01 -4.33
N ASP A 99 -11.54 4.14 -3.85
CA ASP A 99 -10.49 4.89 -4.56
C ASP A 99 -9.31 5.14 -3.62
N VAL A 100 -8.09 4.91 -4.14
CA VAL A 100 -6.84 5.16 -3.42
C VAL A 100 -5.82 5.77 -4.34
N SER A 101 -5.00 6.70 -3.82
CA SER A 101 -3.87 7.26 -4.55
C SER A 101 -2.68 7.53 -3.65
N ILE A 102 -1.50 7.42 -4.23
CA ILE A 102 -0.24 7.88 -3.67
C ILE A 102 0.53 8.63 -4.75
N GLU A 103 1.04 9.79 -4.38
CA GLU A 103 1.75 10.69 -5.27
C GLU A 103 3.13 11.00 -4.71
N ASN A 104 4.03 11.46 -5.58
CA ASN A 104 5.36 11.90 -5.19
C ASN A 104 6.19 10.83 -4.45
N LEU A 105 5.96 9.54 -4.74
CA LEU A 105 6.69 8.44 -4.13
C LEU A 105 8.10 8.36 -4.74
N ALA A 106 9.11 8.68 -3.95
CA ALA A 106 10.50 8.55 -4.38
C ALA A 106 10.90 7.08 -4.51
N VAL A 107 11.40 6.69 -5.68
CA VAL A 107 11.93 5.35 -5.96
C VAL A 107 13.26 5.48 -6.70
N GLY A 108 14.37 5.24 -5.99
CA GLY A 108 15.71 5.47 -6.54
C GLY A 108 15.87 6.93 -6.97
N THR A 109 16.13 7.16 -8.25
CA THR A 109 16.20 8.51 -8.84
C THR A 109 14.87 9.05 -9.36
N ASN A 110 13.83 8.21 -9.38
CA ASN A 110 12.55 8.51 -10.00
C ASN A 110 11.50 8.94 -8.96
N ILE A 111 10.44 9.56 -9.44
CA ILE A 111 9.23 9.87 -8.66
C ILE A 111 8.07 9.15 -9.34
N VAL A 112 7.36 8.33 -8.58
CA VAL A 112 6.26 7.50 -9.04
C VAL A 112 4.96 7.96 -8.38
N ALA A 113 3.87 7.91 -9.13
CA ALA A 113 2.52 8.03 -8.61
C ALA A 113 1.71 6.79 -9.01
N PHE A 114 0.80 6.38 -8.13
CA PHE A 114 -0.08 5.25 -8.35
C PHE A 114 -1.47 5.60 -7.84
N SER A 115 -2.49 5.25 -8.61
CA SER A 115 -3.87 5.28 -8.14
C SER A 115 -4.63 4.05 -8.59
N ARG A 116 -5.64 3.70 -7.79
CA ARG A 116 -6.72 2.79 -8.17
C ARG A 116 -8.04 3.54 -8.01
N ALA A 117 -8.90 3.45 -9.02
CA ALA A 117 -10.26 3.93 -8.91
C ALA A 117 -11.26 2.95 -9.53
N LYS A 118 -12.49 2.91 -9.01
CA LYS A 118 -13.60 2.19 -9.66
C LYS A 118 -14.39 3.17 -10.53
N THR A 119 -14.45 2.91 -11.83
CA THR A 119 -15.11 3.79 -12.81
C THR A 119 -16.22 3.06 -13.55
N GLY A 120 -16.99 3.78 -14.38
CA GLY A 120 -17.98 3.17 -15.27
C GLY A 120 -17.39 2.22 -16.33
N ARG A 121 -16.06 2.23 -16.52
CA ARG A 121 -15.35 1.33 -17.46
C ARG A 121 -14.81 0.06 -16.79
N GLY A 122 -14.86 -0.04 -15.47
CA GLY A 122 -14.22 -1.11 -14.69
C GLY A 122 -13.33 -0.55 -13.58
N ILE A 123 -12.31 -1.32 -13.18
CA ILE A 123 -11.31 -0.88 -12.21
C ILE A 123 -10.12 -0.31 -12.98
N GLU A 124 -9.74 0.92 -12.68
CA GLU A 124 -8.63 1.62 -13.31
C GLU A 124 -7.45 1.69 -12.34
N TYR A 125 -6.26 1.37 -12.85
CA TYR A 125 -4.98 1.54 -12.16
C TYR A 125 -4.11 2.48 -12.99
N ALA A 126 -3.83 3.68 -12.48
CA ALA A 126 -2.95 4.63 -13.13
C ALA A 126 -1.56 4.58 -12.48
N ILE A 127 -0.53 4.45 -13.30
CA ILE A 127 0.87 4.48 -12.88
C ILE A 127 1.56 5.58 -13.66
N GLU A 128 2.05 6.59 -12.95
CA GLU A 128 2.85 7.67 -13.53
C GLU A 128 4.26 7.67 -12.96
N ALA A 129 5.20 8.11 -13.79
CA ALA A 129 6.60 8.25 -13.41
C ALA A 129 7.21 9.50 -14.04
N LYS A 130 8.09 10.17 -13.29
CA LYS A 130 8.82 11.35 -13.76
C LYS A 130 9.80 10.98 -14.88
N ASP A 131 10.54 9.90 -14.69
CA ASP A 131 11.60 9.46 -15.60
C ASP A 131 11.18 8.27 -16.47
N ASN A 132 11.71 8.23 -17.71
CA ASN A 132 11.63 7.06 -18.58
C ASN A 132 12.65 5.97 -18.17
N GLY A 133 12.55 4.79 -18.81
CA GLY A 133 13.52 3.70 -18.62
C GLY A 133 13.29 2.87 -17.36
N TRP A 134 12.12 3.02 -16.74
CA TRP A 134 11.62 2.17 -15.67
C TRP A 134 10.61 1.17 -16.22
N THR A 135 10.58 -0.01 -15.59
CA THR A 135 9.58 -1.05 -15.86
C THR A 135 8.59 -1.09 -14.71
N PHE A 136 7.30 -1.19 -15.05
CA PHE A 136 6.23 -1.36 -14.07
C PHE A 136 5.57 -2.71 -14.28
N VAL A 137 5.28 -3.41 -13.18
CA VAL A 137 4.64 -4.72 -13.23
C VAL A 137 3.42 -4.71 -12.34
N PHE A 138 2.24 -4.86 -12.92
CA PHE A 138 1.03 -5.09 -12.15
C PHE A 138 0.89 -6.59 -11.89
N LYS A 139 0.97 -7.01 -10.63
CA LYS A 139 0.60 -8.36 -10.21
C LYS A 139 -0.88 -8.38 -9.87
N GLY A 140 -1.31 -7.93 -8.70
CA GLY A 140 -2.72 -7.91 -8.35
C GLY A 140 -3.36 -9.31 -8.39
N LYS A 141 -4.67 -9.35 -8.13
CA LYS A 141 -5.44 -10.58 -8.22
C LYS A 141 -6.10 -10.70 -9.58
N GLU A 142 -5.88 -11.81 -10.28
CA GLU A 142 -6.62 -12.12 -11.49
C GLU A 142 -8.12 -12.26 -11.18
N LEU A 143 -8.93 -11.51 -11.91
CA LEU A 143 -10.39 -11.59 -11.83
C LEU A 143 -10.91 -12.50 -12.94
N PRO A 144 -11.60 -13.61 -12.62
CA PRO A 144 -12.16 -14.52 -13.62
C PRO A 144 -13.10 -13.79 -14.58
N GLY A 145 -12.91 -14.02 -15.88
CA GLY A 145 -13.72 -13.40 -16.94
C GLY A 145 -13.38 -11.93 -17.24
N ALA A 146 -12.45 -11.31 -16.51
CA ALA A 146 -12.08 -9.94 -16.74
C ALA A 146 -11.23 -9.75 -18.00
N LYS A 147 -11.42 -8.61 -18.68
CA LYS A 147 -10.60 -8.16 -19.80
C LYS A 147 -9.67 -7.05 -19.33
N TYR A 148 -8.41 -7.11 -19.76
CA TYR A 148 -7.37 -6.18 -19.34
C TYR A 148 -6.89 -5.34 -20.51
N TYR A 149 -6.78 -4.04 -20.29
CA TYR A 149 -6.31 -3.08 -21.29
C TYR A 149 -5.22 -2.20 -20.70
N VAL A 150 -4.09 -2.07 -21.40
CA VAL A 150 -3.05 -1.09 -21.07
C VAL A 150 -3.06 -0.02 -22.14
N ASN A 151 -3.33 1.23 -21.75
CA ASN A 151 -3.43 2.36 -22.68
C ASN A 151 -4.34 2.05 -23.88
N ASP A 152 -5.55 1.55 -23.58
CA ASP A 152 -6.60 1.12 -24.52
C ASP A 152 -6.24 -0.08 -25.43
N ARG A 153 -5.11 -0.75 -25.18
CA ARG A 153 -4.71 -1.96 -25.93
C ARG A 153 -4.96 -3.22 -25.10
N PRO A 154 -5.59 -4.26 -25.67
CA PRO A 154 -5.83 -5.50 -24.94
C PRO A 154 -4.51 -6.18 -24.57
N VAL A 155 -4.45 -6.71 -23.34
CA VAL A 155 -3.31 -7.48 -22.82
C VAL A 155 -3.81 -8.72 -22.09
N SER A 156 -2.96 -9.74 -21.99
CA SER A 156 -3.25 -10.93 -21.19
C SER A 156 -2.68 -10.77 -19.78
N PHE A 157 -3.46 -11.17 -18.79
CA PHE A 157 -2.95 -11.37 -17.44
C PHE A 157 -2.14 -12.68 -17.40
N THR A 158 -0.95 -12.64 -16.80
CA THR A 158 -0.06 -13.82 -16.71
C THR A 158 0.43 -13.99 -15.27
N SER A 159 0.97 -15.16 -14.94
CA SER A 159 1.62 -15.41 -13.65
C SER A 159 2.79 -14.45 -13.36
N SER A 160 3.38 -13.85 -14.39
CA SER A 160 4.44 -12.84 -14.25
C SER A 160 3.92 -11.41 -14.08
N GLY A 161 2.59 -11.21 -14.10
CA GLY A 161 1.93 -9.91 -14.08
C GLY A 161 1.83 -9.27 -15.47
N ILE A 162 1.23 -8.08 -15.52
CA ILE A 162 1.13 -7.23 -16.70
C ILE A 162 2.28 -6.23 -16.67
N ARG A 163 3.17 -6.29 -17.68
CA ARG A 163 4.30 -5.38 -17.81
C ARG A 163 3.91 -4.11 -18.56
N MET A 164 4.40 -2.99 -18.06
CA MET A 164 4.16 -1.63 -18.56
C MET A 164 5.47 -0.85 -18.58
N SER A 165 5.57 0.14 -19.46
CA SER A 165 6.76 0.98 -19.60
C SER A 165 6.41 2.36 -20.13
N GLY A 166 7.29 3.32 -19.90
CA GLY A 166 7.04 4.74 -20.19
C GLY A 166 6.41 5.46 -19.01
N ARG A 167 6.28 6.79 -19.13
CA ARG A 167 5.94 7.68 -18.00
C ARG A 167 4.49 7.64 -17.55
N ARG A 168 3.55 7.19 -18.38
CA ARG A 168 2.12 7.14 -18.07
C ARG A 168 1.55 5.83 -18.56
N ASN A 169 0.93 5.10 -17.65
CA ASN A 169 0.33 3.82 -17.92
C ASN A 169 -1.04 3.78 -17.25
N LEU A 170 -2.07 3.48 -18.02
CA LEU A 170 -3.41 3.23 -17.51
C LEU A 170 -3.76 1.77 -17.79
N LEU A 171 -3.90 0.99 -16.72
CA LEU A 171 -4.46 -0.35 -16.77
C LEU A 171 -5.95 -0.28 -16.43
N VAL A 172 -6.79 -0.79 -17.33
CA VAL A 172 -8.24 -0.93 -17.12
C VAL A 172 -8.59 -2.41 -17.04
N VAL A 173 -9.27 -2.79 -15.96
CA VAL A 173 -9.79 -4.14 -15.73
C VAL A 173 -11.32 -4.09 -15.85
N GLN A 174 -11.84 -4.64 -16.94
CA GLN A 174 -13.28 -4.69 -17.20
C GLN A 174 -13.81 -6.04 -16.78
N ILE A 175 -14.84 -6.06 -15.94
CA ILE A 175 -15.55 -7.26 -15.52
C ILE A 175 -16.91 -7.18 -16.22
N ASP A 176 -17.20 -8.12 -17.11
CA ASP A 176 -18.49 -8.24 -17.78
C ASP A 176 -19.62 -8.56 -16.77
#